data_AF-A0A8F1MBJ6-F1
#
_entry.id   AF-A0A8F1MBJ6-F1
#
_cell.length_a   1.000
_cell.length_b   1.000
_cell.length_c   1.000
_cell.angle_alpha   90.00
_cell.angle_beta   90.00
_cell.angle_gamma   90.00
#
_symmetry.space_group_name_H-M   'P 1'
#
loop_
_entity.id
_entity.type
_entity.pdbx_description
1 polymer ?
#
loop_
_entity_poly.entity_id
_entity_poly.type
_entity_poly.pdbx_seq_one_letter_code
_entity_poly.pdbx_strand_id
1 'polypeptide(L)'
;MPREGDGGKTGRLDEEEYNQVRGDYDEAFTLALHKDVRRGIVAERVRPDGRQLTEIRPLSSEVGFSPRAHGSSLFTRGVTQGMNIVTLAPLSYSQLEIDTMEITDGERRYMHHYNAPGYTVGEVKRMGSPGRREIGHGYLAERALLPVLPTEEDFPYAIRSVTEIMSQNGSTSMAATCSSCLALMDAGVPISGSSEWELRWV
;
A
#
# COMPACT_ATOMS: atom_id res chain seq x y z
N MET A 1 -66.98 27.62 0.89
CA MET A 1 -66.54 26.24 1.17
C MET A 1 -65.11 26.08 0.66
N PRO A 2 -64.08 26.35 1.48
CA PRO A 2 -62.69 26.15 1.08
C PRO A 2 -62.32 24.67 1.22
N ARG A 3 -61.59 24.14 0.23
CA ARG A 3 -61.04 22.78 0.24
C ARG A 3 -59.92 22.71 1.28
N GLU A 4 -60.02 21.72 2.18
CA GLU A 4 -59.04 21.42 3.20
C GLU A 4 -57.67 21.14 2.57
N GLY A 5 -56.64 21.75 3.15
CA GLY A 5 -55.25 21.51 2.82
C GLY A 5 -54.88 20.08 3.20
N ASP A 6 -54.34 19.35 2.23
CA ASP A 6 -53.72 18.05 2.44
C ASP A 6 -52.49 18.25 3.34
N GLY A 7 -52.65 17.92 4.62
CA GLY A 7 -51.60 17.94 5.61
C GLY A 7 -50.53 16.94 5.19
N GLY A 8 -49.43 17.45 4.63
CA GLY A 8 -48.26 16.66 4.26
C GLY A 8 -47.81 15.80 5.43
N LYS A 9 -48.15 14.50 5.36
CA LYS A 9 -47.61 13.48 6.25
C LYS A 9 -46.09 13.53 6.10
N THR A 10 -45.40 13.98 7.13
CA THR A 10 -43.96 13.74 7.27
C THR A 10 -43.79 12.23 7.37
N GLY A 11 -43.57 11.58 6.23
CA GLY A 11 -43.55 10.13 6.08
C GLY A 11 -42.38 9.53 6.85
N ARG A 12 -42.62 9.20 8.12
CA ARG A 12 -41.70 8.40 8.93
C ARG A 12 -41.88 6.96 8.47
N LEU A 13 -40.89 6.45 7.73
CA LEU A 13 -40.81 5.05 7.34
C LEU A 13 -40.86 4.18 8.60
N ASP A 14 -41.58 3.07 8.53
CA ASP A 14 -41.51 2.05 9.58
C ASP A 14 -40.15 1.31 9.53
N GLU A 15 -39.86 0.51 10.56
CA GLU A 15 -38.54 -0.12 10.73
C GLU A 15 -38.28 -1.24 9.70
N GLU A 16 -39.33 -1.87 9.17
CA GLU A 16 -39.23 -2.93 8.15
C GLU A 16 -39.08 -2.33 6.75
N GLU A 17 -39.84 -1.29 6.42
CA GLU A 17 -39.72 -0.50 5.21
C GLU A 17 -38.34 0.17 5.15
N TYR A 18 -37.87 0.78 6.24
CA TYR A 18 -36.54 1.38 6.32
C TYR A 18 -35.43 0.37 6.03
N ASN A 19 -35.52 -0.85 6.57
CA ASN A 19 -34.52 -1.88 6.32
C ASN A 19 -34.47 -2.35 4.86
N GLN A 20 -35.60 -2.28 4.13
CA GLN A 20 -35.65 -2.62 2.70
C GLN A 20 -35.02 -1.53 1.83
N VAL A 21 -35.23 -0.26 2.16
CA VAL A 21 -34.74 0.89 1.37
C VAL A 21 -33.39 1.43 1.84
N ARG A 22 -32.87 0.98 2.99
CA ARG A 22 -31.62 1.47 3.60
C ARG A 22 -30.44 1.42 2.63
N GLY A 23 -30.35 0.37 1.82
CA GLY A 23 -29.31 0.22 0.80
C GLY A 23 -29.37 1.33 -0.26
N ASP A 24 -30.56 1.61 -0.78
CA ASP A 24 -30.80 2.62 -1.80
C ASP A 24 -30.52 4.04 -1.27
N TYR A 25 -30.89 4.32 0.00
CA TYR A 25 -30.56 5.60 0.64
C TYR A 25 -29.06 5.77 0.88
N ASP A 26 -28.35 4.73 1.29
CA ASP A 26 -26.90 4.77 1.49
C ASP A 26 -26.16 4.98 0.16
N GLU A 27 -26.61 4.32 -0.91
CA GLU A 27 -26.08 4.52 -2.26
C GLU A 27 -26.35 5.95 -2.76
N ALA A 28 -27.58 6.44 -2.62
CA ALA A 28 -27.94 7.79 -3.02
C ALA A 28 -27.15 8.85 -2.24
N PHE A 29 -26.97 8.66 -0.93
CA PHE A 29 -26.15 9.53 -0.09
C PHE A 29 -24.67 9.51 -0.53
N THR A 30 -24.10 8.32 -0.75
CA THR A 30 -22.72 8.16 -1.22
C THR A 30 -22.51 8.82 -2.57
N LEU A 31 -23.48 8.71 -3.49
CA LEU A 31 -23.43 9.35 -4.80
C LEU A 31 -23.47 10.89 -4.69
N ALA A 32 -24.37 11.43 -3.86
CA ALA A 32 -24.47 12.86 -3.62
C ALA A 32 -23.18 13.40 -3.00
N LEU A 33 -22.64 12.72 -1.99
CA LEU A 33 -21.39 13.08 -1.32
C LEU A 33 -20.22 13.08 -2.32
N HIS A 34 -20.07 12.03 -3.14
CA HIS A 34 -19.01 11.97 -4.15
C HIS A 34 -19.14 13.10 -5.19
N LYS A 35 -20.36 13.44 -5.59
CA LYS A 35 -20.61 14.52 -6.55
C LYS A 35 -20.23 15.88 -5.96
N ASP A 36 -20.60 16.14 -4.72
CA ASP A 36 -20.31 17.41 -4.04
C ASP A 36 -18.81 17.55 -3.75
N VAL A 37 -18.15 16.49 -3.27
CA VAL A 37 -16.70 16.48 -3.06
C VAL A 37 -15.95 16.74 -4.36
N ARG A 38 -16.33 16.07 -5.47
CA ARG A 38 -15.69 16.31 -6.78
C ARG A 38 -15.91 17.74 -7.26
N ARG A 39 -17.12 18.29 -7.11
CA ARG A 39 -17.42 19.67 -7.47
C ARG A 39 -16.58 20.66 -6.66
N GLY A 40 -16.46 20.46 -5.34
CA GLY A 40 -15.61 21.26 -4.46
C GLY A 40 -14.15 21.23 -4.88
N ILE A 41 -13.60 20.05 -5.16
CA ILE A 41 -12.21 19.91 -5.63
C ILE A 41 -11.97 20.68 -6.94
N VAL A 42 -12.91 20.63 -7.89
CA VAL A 42 -12.76 21.32 -9.19
C VAL A 42 -12.89 22.84 -9.04
N ALA A 43 -13.83 23.31 -8.21
CA ALA A 43 -14.10 24.73 -8.03
C ALA A 43 -13.03 25.43 -7.17
N GLU A 44 -12.67 24.82 -6.03
CA GLU A 44 -11.80 25.42 -5.02
C GLU A 44 -10.34 24.97 -5.15
N ARG A 45 -10.07 23.91 -5.93
CA ARG A 45 -8.74 23.27 -6.06
C ARG A 45 -8.14 22.77 -4.75
N VAL A 46 -8.99 22.53 -3.75
CA VAL A 46 -8.62 22.01 -2.43
C VAL A 46 -9.18 20.61 -2.26
N ARG A 47 -8.37 19.70 -1.70
CA ARG A 47 -8.76 18.33 -1.39
C ARG A 47 -9.57 18.26 -0.08
N PRO A 48 -10.31 17.18 0.18
CA PRO A 48 -11.07 17.02 1.44
C PRO A 48 -10.22 17.15 2.71
N ASP A 49 -8.93 16.79 2.64
CA ASP A 49 -7.98 16.93 3.75
C ASP A 49 -7.41 18.36 3.92
N GLY A 50 -7.91 19.35 3.16
CA GLY A 50 -7.42 20.73 3.15
C GLY A 50 -6.15 20.99 2.33
N ARG A 51 -5.59 19.95 1.70
CA ARG A 51 -4.33 20.01 0.93
C ARG A 51 -4.52 20.49 -0.50
N GLN A 52 -3.48 21.07 -1.09
CA GLN A 52 -3.46 21.37 -2.53
C GLN A 52 -3.40 20.10 -3.38
N LEU A 53 -3.72 20.20 -4.67
CA LEU A 53 -3.69 19.07 -5.61
C LEU A 53 -2.29 18.45 -5.75
N THR A 54 -1.24 19.26 -5.65
CA THR A 54 0.17 18.85 -5.80
C THR A 54 0.85 18.54 -4.47
N GLU A 55 0.17 18.77 -3.35
CA GLU A 55 0.76 18.66 -2.02
C GLU A 55 0.78 17.20 -1.53
N ILE A 56 1.99 16.72 -1.25
CA ILE A 56 2.25 15.39 -0.70
C ILE A 56 2.04 15.43 0.82
N ARG A 57 1.60 14.32 1.40
CA ARG A 57 1.50 14.18 2.86
C ARG A 57 2.89 14.20 3.50
N PRO A 58 3.00 14.56 4.79
CA PRO A 58 4.27 14.49 5.51
C PRO A 58 4.95 13.14 5.34
N LEU A 59 6.25 13.16 5.04
CA LEU A 59 7.07 11.98 4.83
C LEU A 59 8.04 11.85 6.01
N SER A 60 8.24 10.62 6.49
CA SER A 60 9.36 10.27 7.35
C SER A 60 9.93 8.93 6.92
N SER A 61 11.23 8.76 7.08
CA SER A 61 11.93 7.53 6.79
C SER A 61 13.00 7.30 7.84
N GLU A 62 13.12 6.06 8.28
CA GLU A 62 14.15 5.59 9.21
C GLU A 62 14.74 4.29 8.65
N VAL A 63 16.05 4.10 8.81
CA VAL A 63 16.78 2.91 8.37
C VAL A 63 17.60 2.37 9.54
N GLY A 64 17.95 1.09 9.51
CA GLY A 64 18.80 0.48 10.54
C GLY A 64 18.16 0.35 11.92
N PHE A 65 16.82 0.36 12.03
CA PHE A 65 16.13 0.24 13.32
C PHE A 65 16.26 -1.15 13.96
N SER A 66 16.50 -2.20 13.15
CA SER A 66 16.68 -3.57 13.63
C SER A 66 18.16 -3.95 13.65
N PRO A 67 18.79 -4.12 14.84
CA PRO A 67 20.23 -4.32 14.96
C PRO A 67 20.72 -5.69 14.46
N ARG A 68 19.82 -6.60 14.07
CA ARG A 68 20.15 -7.97 13.65
C ARG A 68 19.69 -8.31 12.24
N ALA A 69 18.80 -7.52 11.66
CA ALA A 69 18.41 -7.73 10.28
C ALA A 69 19.57 -7.31 9.36
N HIS A 70 19.67 -7.91 8.18
CA HIS A 70 20.68 -7.49 7.21
C HIS A 70 20.42 -6.05 6.75
N GLY A 71 19.16 -5.71 6.48
CA GLY A 71 18.72 -4.33 6.31
C GLY A 71 17.31 -4.14 6.83
N SER A 72 17.01 -2.93 7.28
CA SER A 72 15.72 -2.59 7.86
C SER A 72 15.35 -1.14 7.55
N SER A 73 14.07 -0.91 7.30
CA SER A 73 13.56 0.44 7.10
C SER A 73 12.13 0.60 7.58
N LEU A 74 11.78 1.83 7.95
CA LEU A 74 10.44 2.26 8.28
C LEU A 74 10.12 3.50 7.46
N PHE A 75 9.15 3.37 6.54
CA PHE A 75 8.70 4.46 5.71
C PHE A 75 7.28 4.88 6.09
N THR A 76 7.09 6.17 6.35
CA THR A 76 5.81 6.76 6.76
C THR A 76 5.43 7.90 5.81
N ARG A 77 4.20 7.86 5.31
CA ARG A 77 3.58 8.93 4.50
C ARG A 77 2.19 9.27 5.03
N GLY A 78 2.09 10.36 5.77
CA GLY A 78 0.91 10.71 6.55
C GLY A 78 0.60 9.60 7.54
N VAL A 79 -0.51 8.89 7.32
CA VAL A 79 -0.92 7.75 8.16
C VAL A 79 -0.50 6.41 7.54
N THR A 80 -0.13 6.35 6.25
CA THR A 80 0.35 5.09 5.65
C THR A 80 1.76 4.80 6.15
N GLN A 81 1.97 3.64 6.78
CA GLN A 81 3.25 3.23 7.31
C GLN A 81 3.59 1.81 6.84
N GLY A 82 4.79 1.64 6.26
CA GLY A 82 5.33 0.37 5.81
C GLY A 82 6.71 0.14 6.42
N MET A 83 6.85 -0.99 7.11
CA MET A 83 8.12 -1.47 7.66
C MET A 83 8.66 -2.54 6.72
N ASN A 84 9.93 -2.46 6.35
CA ASN A 84 10.57 -3.45 5.50
C ASN A 84 11.80 -4.05 6.18
N ILE A 85 11.97 -5.36 6.00
CA ILE A 85 13.12 -6.11 6.46
C ILE A 85 13.70 -6.87 5.27
N VAL A 86 14.98 -6.66 5.00
CA VAL A 86 15.74 -7.36 3.97
C VAL A 86 16.59 -8.44 4.63
N THR A 87 16.56 -9.62 4.01
CA THR A 87 17.40 -10.77 4.37
C THR A 87 18.21 -11.19 3.16
N LEU A 88 19.53 -11.28 3.34
CA LEU A 88 20.46 -11.83 2.37
C LEU A 88 20.71 -13.30 2.70
N ALA A 89 20.71 -14.16 1.68
CA ALA A 89 21.02 -15.57 1.81
C ALA A 89 21.89 -16.04 0.63
N PRO A 90 22.61 -17.17 0.77
CA PRO A 90 23.29 -17.81 -0.37
C PRO A 90 22.32 -18.12 -1.51
N LEU A 91 22.83 -18.18 -2.75
CA LEU A 91 22.02 -18.45 -3.95
C LEU A 91 21.24 -19.77 -3.91
N SER A 92 21.66 -20.74 -3.09
CA SER A 92 20.91 -21.98 -2.84
C SER A 92 19.52 -21.76 -2.20
N TYR A 93 19.31 -20.58 -1.59
CA TYR A 93 18.03 -20.15 -1.02
C TYR A 93 17.27 -19.19 -1.94
N SER A 94 17.76 -18.96 -3.16
CA SER A 94 16.90 -18.42 -4.20
C SER A 94 15.70 -19.33 -4.35
N GLN A 95 14.56 -18.77 -4.76
CA GLN A 95 13.40 -19.60 -5.03
C GLN A 95 13.67 -20.36 -6.34
N LEU A 96 14.35 -21.49 -6.18
CA LEU A 96 14.53 -22.55 -7.15
C LEU A 96 13.15 -23.15 -7.41
N GLU A 97 12.82 -23.37 -8.68
CA GLU A 97 11.60 -24.05 -9.14
C GLU A 97 10.30 -23.27 -8.96
N ILE A 98 10.14 -22.19 -9.72
CA ILE A 98 8.78 -21.81 -10.16
C ILE A 98 8.41 -22.74 -11.30
N ASP A 99 7.95 -23.94 -10.97
CA ASP A 99 7.39 -24.87 -11.95
C ASP A 99 6.01 -24.37 -12.39
N THR A 100 6.02 -23.49 -13.39
CA THR A 100 4.82 -22.96 -14.03
C THR A 100 4.81 -23.36 -15.50
N MET A 101 3.62 -23.48 -16.08
CA MET A 101 3.45 -23.94 -17.47
C MET A 101 4.27 -23.15 -18.51
N GLU A 102 4.65 -21.91 -18.22
CA GLU A 102 5.43 -21.05 -19.13
C GLU A 102 6.93 -21.01 -18.84
N ILE A 103 7.36 -21.30 -17.61
CA ILE A 103 8.75 -21.17 -17.18
C ILE A 103 9.12 -22.44 -16.43
N THR A 104 9.92 -23.27 -17.07
CA THR A 104 10.65 -24.37 -16.44
C THR A 104 12.04 -23.82 -16.12
N ASP A 105 12.48 -23.90 -14.86
CA ASP A 105 13.81 -23.43 -14.38
C ASP A 105 14.01 -21.92 -14.17
N GLY A 106 12.95 -21.17 -13.88
CA GLY A 106 13.07 -19.74 -13.53
C GLY A 106 13.52 -19.53 -12.08
N GLU A 107 14.80 -19.19 -11.86
CA GLU A 107 15.29 -18.78 -10.53
C GLU A 107 14.83 -17.36 -10.18
N ARG A 108 14.07 -17.22 -9.09
CA ARG A 108 13.81 -15.89 -8.51
C ARG A 108 14.84 -15.56 -7.44
N ARG A 109 15.81 -14.75 -7.82
CA ARG A 109 16.83 -14.20 -6.92
C ARG A 109 16.28 -13.13 -5.97
N TYR A 110 15.32 -12.32 -6.42
CA TYR A 110 14.66 -11.31 -5.60
C TYR A 110 13.22 -11.71 -5.30
N MET A 111 12.92 -11.85 -4.00
CA MET A 111 11.59 -12.20 -3.50
C MET A 111 11.06 -11.04 -2.67
N HIS A 112 9.87 -10.54 -3.01
CA HIS A 112 9.23 -9.49 -2.24
C HIS A 112 7.87 -9.95 -1.67
N HIS A 113 7.83 -10.14 -0.36
CA HIS A 113 6.61 -10.50 0.36
C HIS A 113 5.96 -9.26 0.94
N TYR A 114 4.68 -9.08 0.66
CA TYR A 114 3.88 -7.98 1.17
C TYR A 114 2.82 -8.52 2.11
N ASN A 115 2.80 -8.02 3.34
CA ASN A 115 1.86 -8.42 4.37
C ASN A 115 1.02 -7.21 4.81
N ALA A 116 -0.31 -7.37 4.78
CA ALA A 116 -1.27 -6.34 5.17
C ALA A 116 -2.35 -6.90 6.11
N PRO A 117 -1.99 -7.18 7.37
CA PRO A 117 -2.91 -7.76 8.35
C PRO A 117 -4.07 -6.80 8.70
N GLY A 118 -5.13 -7.33 9.33
CA GLY A 118 -6.36 -6.57 9.61
C GLY A 118 -6.16 -5.33 10.47
N TYR A 119 -5.23 -5.39 11.43
CA TYR A 119 -4.96 -4.28 12.35
C TYR A 119 -4.54 -2.99 11.63
N THR A 120 -4.06 -3.10 10.40
CA THR A 120 -3.55 -1.96 9.62
C THR A 120 -4.64 -0.97 9.19
N VAL A 121 -5.90 -1.41 9.17
CA VAL A 121 -7.09 -0.58 8.95
C VAL A 121 -7.93 -0.43 10.23
N GLY A 122 -7.47 -0.96 11.36
CA GLY A 122 -8.23 -0.99 12.61
C GLY A 122 -9.36 -2.03 12.67
N GLU A 123 -9.36 -3.02 11.78
CA GLU A 123 -10.37 -4.08 11.74
C GLU A 123 -9.80 -5.42 12.21
N VAL A 124 -10.62 -6.25 12.85
CA VAL A 124 -10.23 -7.63 13.16
C VAL A 124 -10.44 -8.50 11.93
N LYS A 125 -9.36 -9.06 11.38
CA LYS A 125 -9.40 -10.02 10.25
C LYS A 125 -8.67 -11.29 10.61
N ARG A 126 -9.03 -12.39 9.95
CA ARG A 126 -8.35 -13.68 10.10
C ARG A 126 -6.91 -13.54 9.59
N MET A 127 -5.95 -13.82 10.46
CA MET A 127 -4.54 -13.98 10.08
C MET A 127 -4.38 -15.33 9.38
N GLY A 128 -3.76 -15.35 8.21
CA GLY A 128 -3.62 -16.57 7.41
C GLY A 128 -2.84 -16.32 6.13
N SER A 129 -3.08 -17.18 5.14
CA SER A 129 -2.42 -17.10 3.84
C SER A 129 -2.70 -15.76 3.14
N PRO A 130 -1.73 -15.24 2.38
CA PRO A 130 -1.87 -13.96 1.70
C PRO A 130 -3.00 -14.00 0.67
N GLY A 131 -3.82 -12.95 0.66
CA GLY A 131 -4.87 -12.76 -0.34
C GLY A 131 -4.31 -12.31 -1.69
N ARG A 132 -5.13 -12.38 -2.74
CA ARG A 132 -4.74 -11.97 -4.11
C ARG A 132 -4.21 -10.54 -4.19
N ARG A 133 -4.77 -9.63 -3.38
CA ARG A 133 -4.34 -8.23 -3.32
C ARG A 133 -2.93 -8.09 -2.74
N GLU A 134 -2.59 -8.87 -1.73
CA GLU A 134 -1.27 -8.84 -1.10
C GLU A 134 -0.20 -9.37 -2.05
N ILE A 135 -0.50 -10.48 -2.75
CA ILE A 135 0.35 -11.03 -3.81
C ILE A 135 0.55 -10.01 -4.93
N GLY A 136 -0.54 -9.37 -5.40
CA GLY A 136 -0.47 -8.35 -6.46
C GLY A 136 0.34 -7.11 -6.06
N HIS A 137 0.19 -6.62 -4.82
CA HIS A 137 0.98 -5.50 -4.32
C HIS A 137 2.45 -5.87 -4.12
N GLY A 138 2.74 -7.08 -3.63
CA GLY A 138 4.10 -7.62 -3.52
C GLY A 138 4.78 -7.65 -4.88
N TYR A 139 4.11 -8.22 -5.89
CA TYR A 139 4.62 -8.31 -7.25
C TYR A 139 4.79 -6.94 -7.93
N LEU A 140 3.89 -5.97 -7.66
CA LEU A 140 4.06 -4.61 -8.16
C LEU A 140 5.36 -3.98 -7.65
N ALA A 141 5.62 -4.11 -6.34
CA ALA A 141 6.84 -3.58 -5.75
C ALA A 141 8.08 -4.40 -6.13
N GLU A 142 7.94 -5.71 -6.37
CA GLU A 142 8.99 -6.55 -6.94
C GLU A 142 9.41 -6.03 -8.31
N ARG A 143 8.46 -5.88 -9.24
CA ARG A 143 8.69 -5.38 -10.59
C ARG A 143 9.25 -3.96 -10.64
N ALA A 144 8.91 -3.12 -9.65
CA ALA A 144 9.45 -1.77 -9.56
C ALA A 144 10.94 -1.76 -9.21
N LEU A 145 11.43 -2.76 -8.47
CA LEU A 145 12.82 -2.83 -8.00
C LEU A 145 13.72 -3.73 -8.86
N LEU A 146 13.17 -4.69 -9.61
CA LEU A 146 13.95 -5.53 -10.52
C LEU A 146 14.92 -4.75 -11.44
N PRO A 147 14.56 -3.62 -12.06
CA PRO A 147 15.45 -2.89 -12.95
C PRO A 147 16.65 -2.22 -12.25
N VAL A 148 16.57 -2.02 -10.93
CA VAL A 148 17.62 -1.34 -10.15
C VAL A 148 18.51 -2.30 -9.37
N LEU A 149 18.21 -3.60 -9.39
CA LEU A 149 18.99 -4.60 -8.69
C LEU A 149 20.30 -4.92 -9.43
N PRO A 150 21.38 -5.21 -8.70
CA PRO A 150 22.65 -5.62 -9.30
C PRO A 150 22.54 -6.97 -10.00
N THR A 151 23.45 -7.23 -10.93
CA THR A 151 23.57 -8.53 -11.59
C THR A 151 24.01 -9.62 -10.59
N GLU A 152 23.93 -10.89 -10.99
CA GLU A 152 24.37 -12.00 -10.14
C GLU A 152 25.88 -12.00 -9.93
N GLU A 153 26.64 -11.61 -10.96
CA GLU A 153 28.11 -11.51 -10.92
C GLU A 153 28.58 -10.46 -9.90
N ASP A 154 27.88 -9.33 -9.83
CA ASP A 154 28.23 -8.22 -8.91
C ASP A 154 27.80 -8.49 -7.46
N PHE A 155 26.74 -9.27 -7.25
CA PHE A 155 26.18 -9.49 -5.92
C PHE A 155 25.55 -10.89 -5.79
N PRO A 156 26.32 -11.96 -5.56
CA PRO A 156 25.85 -13.34 -5.61
C PRO A 156 25.06 -13.76 -4.35
N TYR A 157 23.97 -13.07 -4.07
CA TYR A 157 23.06 -13.33 -2.96
C TYR A 157 21.61 -13.40 -3.43
N ALA A 158 20.85 -14.31 -2.81
CA ALA A 158 19.40 -14.29 -2.84
C ALA A 158 18.89 -13.22 -1.87
N ILE A 159 17.98 -12.38 -2.34
CA ILE A 159 17.47 -11.22 -1.61
C ILE A 159 15.99 -11.47 -1.31
N ARG A 160 15.66 -11.58 -0.02
CA ARG A 160 14.28 -11.64 0.44
C ARG A 160 13.93 -10.33 1.14
N SER A 161 12.98 -9.60 0.58
CA SER A 161 12.41 -8.39 1.15
C SER A 161 11.02 -8.70 1.69
N VAL A 162 10.75 -8.38 2.96
CA VAL A 162 9.45 -8.55 3.58
C VAL A 162 8.95 -7.18 4.02
N THR A 163 7.85 -6.71 3.41
CA THR A 163 7.16 -5.51 3.85
C THR A 163 5.98 -5.88 4.74
N GLU A 164 6.03 -5.42 5.98
CA GLU A 164 4.91 -5.39 6.92
C GLU A 164 4.27 -4.01 6.88
N ILE A 165 3.01 -3.95 6.44
CA ILE A 165 2.25 -2.71 6.54
C ILE A 165 1.79 -2.54 7.98
N MET A 166 2.08 -1.40 8.59
CA MET A 166 1.67 -1.10 9.97
C MET A 166 0.39 -0.27 10.00
N SER A 167 0.19 0.59 8.99
CA SER A 167 -1.02 1.41 8.87
C SER A 167 -1.35 1.73 7.41
N GLN A 168 -2.65 1.77 7.09
CA GLN A 168 -3.16 1.96 5.72
C GLN A 168 -4.03 3.20 5.61
N ASN A 169 -3.53 4.21 4.89
CA ASN A 169 -4.36 5.32 4.44
C ASN A 169 -3.94 5.77 3.04
N GLY A 170 -3.92 4.84 2.08
CA GLY A 170 -3.64 5.13 0.68
C GLY A 170 -2.26 4.66 0.18
N SER A 171 -2.31 3.97 -0.97
CA SER A 171 -1.21 3.35 -1.73
C SER A 171 -0.07 2.82 -0.85
N THR A 172 -0.37 1.72 -0.17
CA THR A 172 0.56 0.93 0.65
C THR A 172 1.57 0.17 -0.19
N SER A 173 1.24 -0.14 -1.46
CA SER A 173 2.18 -0.72 -2.42
C SER A 173 3.36 0.21 -2.71
N MET A 174 3.12 1.52 -2.90
CA MET A 174 4.21 2.48 -3.08
C MET A 174 5.00 2.70 -1.79
N ALA A 175 4.34 2.66 -0.63
CA ALA A 175 5.05 2.67 0.64
C ALA A 175 6.00 1.46 0.75
N ALA A 176 5.55 0.27 0.33
CA ALA A 176 6.35 -0.95 0.27
C ALA A 176 7.56 -0.82 -0.68
N THR A 177 7.37 -0.22 -1.86
CA THR A 177 8.47 0.04 -2.79
C THR A 177 9.50 0.99 -2.19
N CYS A 178 9.07 2.11 -1.60
CA CYS A 178 9.97 3.07 -0.95
C CYS A 178 10.72 2.45 0.23
N SER A 179 10.02 1.73 1.11
CA SER A 179 10.66 1.04 2.24
C SER A 179 11.63 -0.03 1.78
N SER A 180 11.28 -0.85 0.79
CA SER A 180 12.19 -1.89 0.28
C SER A 180 13.45 -1.28 -0.34
N CYS A 181 13.33 -0.18 -1.09
CA CYS A 181 14.50 0.54 -1.61
C CYS A 181 15.46 0.98 -0.50
N LEU A 182 14.93 1.61 0.56
CA LEU A 182 15.72 2.04 1.71
C LEU A 182 16.35 0.86 2.47
N ALA A 183 15.61 -0.23 2.65
CA ALA A 183 16.12 -1.41 3.35
C ALA A 183 17.18 -2.17 2.53
N LEU A 184 17.11 -2.14 1.20
CA LEU A 184 18.14 -2.69 0.32
C LEU A 184 19.44 -1.88 0.41
N MET A 185 19.34 -0.54 0.46
CA MET A 185 20.49 0.33 0.69
C MET A 185 21.14 0.07 2.06
N ASP A 186 20.32 -0.04 3.12
CA ASP A 186 20.78 -0.37 4.48
C ASP A 186 21.46 -1.74 4.55
N ALA A 187 20.97 -2.72 3.77
CA ALA A 187 21.59 -4.04 3.64
C ALA A 187 22.91 -4.05 2.84
N GLY A 188 23.35 -2.91 2.30
CA GLY A 188 24.55 -2.81 1.48
C GLY A 188 24.41 -3.40 0.08
N VAL A 189 23.18 -3.55 -0.43
CA VAL A 189 22.94 -4.00 -1.80
C VAL A 189 23.29 -2.85 -2.76
N PRO A 190 24.21 -3.06 -3.72
CA PRO A 190 24.59 -2.01 -4.67
C PRO A 190 23.50 -1.82 -5.74
N ILE A 191 22.46 -1.05 -5.42
CA ILE A 191 21.40 -0.73 -6.36
C ILE A 191 21.83 0.36 -7.34
N SER A 192 21.42 0.26 -8.61
CA SER A 192 21.78 1.24 -9.62
C SER A 192 21.17 2.61 -9.30
N GLY A 193 22.04 3.62 -9.19
CA GLY A 193 21.68 5.00 -8.82
C GLY A 193 22.03 5.42 -7.39
N SER A 194 22.41 4.50 -6.49
CA SER A 194 22.73 4.84 -5.07
C SER A 194 23.82 5.92 -4.92
N SER A 195 24.80 5.94 -5.82
CA SER A 195 25.88 6.94 -5.85
C SER A 195 25.40 8.37 -6.13
N GLU A 196 24.24 8.56 -6.75
CA GLU A 196 23.62 9.88 -6.97
C GLU A 196 22.70 10.28 -5.81
N TRP A 197 22.15 9.31 -5.07
CA TRP A 197 21.27 9.53 -3.92
C TRP A 197 22.03 9.87 -2.63
N GLU A 198 23.20 9.27 -2.40
CA GLU A 198 24.02 9.54 -1.21
C GLU A 198 24.51 11.00 -1.15
N LEU A 199 24.73 11.64 -2.31
CA LEU A 199 25.16 13.05 -2.42
C LEU A 199 24.04 14.08 -2.25
N ARG A 200 22.78 13.65 -2.14
CA ARG A 200 21.61 14.55 -2.10
C ARG A 200 20.84 14.54 -0.77
N TRP A 201 21.21 13.64 0.13
CA TRP A 201 20.58 13.43 1.45
C TRP A 201 21.51 13.71 2.64
N VAL A 202 22.73 14.21 2.40
CA VAL A 202 23.61 14.87 3.37
C VAL A 202 23.71 16.35 3.02
#